data_AF-A0AAE0PSD4-F1
#
_entry.id   AF-A0AAE0PSD4-F1
#
_cell.length_a   1.000
_cell.length_b   1.000
_cell.length_c   1.000
_cell.angle_alpha   90.00
_cell.angle_beta   90.00
_cell.angle_gamma   90.00
#
_symmetry.space_group_name_H-M   'P 1'
#
loop_
_entity.id
_entity.type
_entity.pdbx_description
1 polymer ?
#
loop_
_entity_poly.entity_id
_entity_poly.type
_entity_poly.pdbx_seq_one_letter_code
_entity_poly.pdbx_strand_id
1 'polypeptide(L)'
;MYIITLTYFFFSFLGFDLAEKFVLRKGTSTDDRPFFRLGSKPLVKATELVFASGLSHEYSLVTTFRLRKTTKKDRWFLWQLLDQAGESKVSLIVDGAKKVVEFSAMGFLKNKLHYVFKSRDLHVLFDRQWHKFAVSIRSSSVAVYIDCKLIETRLTGVRDAVDLDGRALITTRVEDGRPVDVSF
;
A
#
# COMPACT_ATOMS: atom_id res chain seq x y z
N MET A 1 -11.13 -5.28 13.74
CA MET A 1 -12.22 -4.92 12.82
C MET A 1 -11.80 -4.94 11.34
N TYR A 2 -10.81 -4.25 10.81
CA TYR A 2 -10.19 -4.35 9.48
C TYR A 2 -10.86 -3.53 8.36
N ILE A 3 -10.97 -2.20 8.51
CA ILE A 3 -11.29 -1.32 7.36
C ILE A 3 -9.97 -0.97 6.67
N ILE A 4 -9.57 -1.74 5.67
CA ILE A 4 -8.66 -1.24 4.64
C ILE A 4 -9.56 -0.83 3.50
N THR A 5 -9.91 0.45 3.41
CA THR A 5 -10.35 0.99 2.12
C THR A 5 -9.07 1.34 1.40
N LEU A 6 -8.63 0.46 0.50
CA LEU A 6 -7.44 0.74 -0.28
C LEU A 6 -7.85 1.35 -1.60
N THR A 7 -8.11 2.66 -1.63
CA THR A 7 -8.59 3.27 -2.87
C THR A 7 -7.42 3.58 -3.77
N TYR A 8 -7.41 2.93 -4.93
CA TYR A 8 -6.60 3.36 -6.06
C TYR A 8 -7.32 4.50 -6.78
N PHE A 9 -6.66 5.63 -7.02
CA PHE A 9 -7.20 6.71 -7.86
C PHE A 9 -6.29 6.96 -9.05
N PHE A 10 -6.83 6.97 -10.28
CA PHE A 10 -6.19 7.53 -11.46
C PHE A 10 -7.03 8.68 -12.04
N PHE A 11 -6.41 9.53 -12.86
CA PHE A 11 -6.90 10.83 -13.31
C PHE A 11 -8.18 10.74 -14.17
N SER A 12 -9.33 10.53 -13.52
CA SER A 12 -10.71 10.79 -13.98
C SER A 12 -11.79 10.53 -12.88
N PHE A 13 -11.41 10.51 -11.59
CA PHE A 13 -12.27 10.09 -10.45
C PHE A 13 -12.69 8.61 -10.41
N LEU A 14 -12.24 7.77 -11.34
CA LEU A 14 -12.41 6.32 -11.25
C LEU A 14 -11.40 5.76 -10.24
N GLY A 15 -11.89 5.56 -9.02
CA GLY A 15 -11.19 4.78 -8.02
C GLY A 15 -11.96 3.52 -7.64
N PHE A 16 -11.25 2.53 -7.10
CA PHE A 16 -11.85 1.28 -6.64
C PHE A 16 -11.19 0.82 -5.35
N ASP A 17 -11.93 0.05 -4.55
CA ASP A 17 -11.41 -0.53 -3.32
C ASP A 17 -10.57 -1.77 -3.64
N LEU A 18 -9.25 -1.69 -3.41
CA LEU A 18 -8.35 -2.84 -3.58
C LEU A 18 -8.75 -3.97 -2.64
N ALA A 19 -9.22 -3.68 -1.43
CA ALA A 19 -9.55 -4.75 -0.48
C ALA A 19 -10.72 -5.63 -0.99
N GLU A 20 -11.70 -5.05 -1.70
CA GLU A 20 -12.75 -5.81 -2.39
C GLU A 20 -12.19 -6.73 -3.47
N LYS A 21 -11.11 -6.32 -4.15
CA LYS A 21 -10.43 -7.19 -5.11
C LYS A 21 -9.75 -8.36 -4.43
N PHE A 22 -9.29 -8.26 -3.18
CA PHE A 22 -8.56 -9.33 -2.50
C PHE A 22 -9.44 -10.20 -1.61
N VAL A 23 -10.50 -9.66 -1.01
CA VAL A 23 -11.27 -10.32 0.05
C VAL A 23 -12.66 -10.71 -0.44
N LEU A 24 -12.98 -12.01 -0.33
CA LEU A 24 -14.25 -12.59 -0.81
C LEU A 24 -15.45 -12.38 0.14
N ARG A 25 -15.25 -11.87 1.36
CA ARG A 25 -16.33 -11.70 2.36
C ARG A 25 -16.33 -10.29 2.95
N LYS A 26 -17.39 -9.54 2.65
CA LYS A 26 -17.73 -8.24 3.23
C LYS A 26 -18.32 -8.44 4.63
N GLY A 27 -17.76 -7.80 5.65
CA GLY A 27 -18.43 -7.61 6.94
C GLY A 27 -19.21 -6.30 6.95
N THR A 28 -20.35 -6.25 7.65
CA THR A 28 -21.13 -5.01 7.88
C THR A 28 -20.84 -4.45 9.27
N SER A 29 -20.48 -3.17 9.36
CA SER A 29 -20.28 -2.45 10.64
C SER A 29 -21.51 -1.62 10.94
N THR A 30 -21.65 -1.18 12.18
CA THR A 30 -22.71 -0.28 12.68
C THR A 30 -22.74 1.08 11.98
N ASP A 31 -21.78 1.39 11.09
CA ASP A 31 -21.61 2.67 10.38
C ASP A 31 -21.60 2.51 8.84
N ASP A 32 -22.21 1.45 8.29
CA ASP A 32 -22.38 1.16 6.84
C ASP A 32 -21.12 1.09 5.96
N ARG A 33 -19.91 1.27 6.53
CA ARG A 33 -18.65 1.13 5.80
C ARG A 33 -18.21 -0.34 5.72
N PRO A 34 -17.91 -0.87 4.50
CA PRO A 34 -17.34 -2.20 4.36
C PRO A 34 -16.02 -2.32 5.14
N PHE A 35 -15.88 -3.43 5.86
CA PHE A 35 -14.61 -3.83 6.44
C PHE A 35 -14.29 -5.27 6.08
N PHE A 36 -13.00 -5.56 5.97
CA PHE A 36 -12.44 -6.83 5.49
C PHE A 36 -11.49 -7.41 6.54
N ARG A 37 -11.96 -8.40 7.30
CA ARG A 37 -11.09 -9.14 8.23
C ARG A 37 -10.00 -9.88 7.46
N LEU A 38 -8.76 -9.42 7.58
CA LEU A 38 -7.61 -10.13 7.03
C LEU A 38 -7.46 -11.44 7.82
N GLY A 39 -7.56 -12.57 7.12
CA GLY A 39 -7.33 -13.88 7.71
C GLY A 39 -5.84 -14.19 7.86
N SER A 40 -5.52 -15.43 8.23
CA SER A 40 -4.15 -15.93 8.26
C SER A 40 -3.58 -16.25 6.87
N LYS A 41 -4.40 -16.16 5.81
CA LYS A 41 -4.00 -16.47 4.44
C LYS A 41 -3.39 -15.25 3.75
N PRO A 42 -2.26 -15.39 3.05
CA PRO A 42 -1.69 -14.34 2.21
C PRO A 42 -2.73 -13.78 1.24
N LEU A 43 -2.79 -12.45 1.16
CA LEU A 43 -3.67 -11.75 0.23
C LEU A 43 -2.87 -11.46 -1.05
N VAL A 44 -2.90 -12.45 -1.94
CA VAL A 44 -2.16 -12.46 -3.21
C VAL A 44 -3.15 -12.72 -4.33
N LYS A 45 -3.06 -11.95 -5.43
CA LYS A 45 -3.84 -12.15 -6.66
C LYS A 45 -3.00 -11.85 -7.89
N ALA A 46 -3.41 -12.38 -9.04
CA ALA A 46 -2.84 -11.97 -10.32
C ALA A 46 -3.06 -10.47 -10.53
N THR A 47 -2.03 -9.75 -10.99
CA THR A 47 -2.08 -8.28 -11.11
C THR A 47 -3.19 -7.85 -12.08
N GLU A 48 -3.39 -8.58 -13.17
CA GLU A 48 -4.49 -8.38 -14.14
C GLU A 48 -5.90 -8.45 -13.52
N LEU A 49 -6.13 -9.29 -12.50
CA LEU A 49 -7.45 -9.38 -11.84
C LEU A 49 -7.73 -8.19 -10.92
N VAL A 50 -6.66 -7.55 -10.45
CA VAL A 50 -6.72 -6.39 -9.57
C VAL A 50 -6.80 -5.11 -10.39
N PHE A 51 -6.00 -5.01 -11.46
CA PHE A 51 -5.87 -3.87 -12.35
C PHE A 51 -6.23 -4.25 -13.80
N ALA A 52 -7.47 -4.68 -14.03
CA ALA A 52 -7.93 -5.18 -15.32
C ALA A 52 -7.79 -4.18 -16.49
N SER A 53 -7.81 -2.88 -16.19
CA SER A 53 -7.58 -1.80 -17.16
C SER A 53 -6.14 -1.31 -17.20
N GLY A 54 -5.21 -2.03 -16.56
CA GLY A 54 -3.82 -1.64 -16.37
C GLY A 54 -3.57 -0.77 -15.14
N LEU A 55 -2.28 -0.66 -14.79
CA LEU A 55 -1.79 0.28 -13.80
C LEU A 55 -1.35 1.55 -14.52
N SER A 56 -1.92 2.69 -14.17
CA SER A 56 -1.52 3.95 -14.79
C SER A 56 -0.20 4.49 -14.23
N HIS A 57 0.45 5.35 -15.00
CA HIS A 57 1.71 5.96 -14.57
C HIS A 57 1.55 6.83 -13.33
N GLU A 58 0.44 7.56 -13.19
CA GLU A 58 0.13 8.32 -11.99
C GLU A 58 -0.99 7.64 -11.22
N TYR A 59 -0.92 7.59 -9.90
CA TYR A 59 -2.00 7.06 -9.09
C TYR A 59 -1.87 7.51 -7.65
N SER A 60 -2.91 7.30 -6.85
CA SER A 60 -2.81 7.41 -5.40
C SER A 60 -3.34 6.17 -4.73
N LEU A 61 -2.70 5.79 -3.63
CA LEU A 61 -3.12 4.70 -2.76
C LEU A 61 -3.50 5.29 -1.42
N VAL A 62 -4.76 5.16 -1.02
CA VAL A 62 -5.25 5.61 0.29
C VAL A 62 -5.57 4.38 1.11
N THR A 63 -5.14 4.31 2.36
CA THR A 63 -5.51 3.26 3.32
C THR A 63 -5.89 3.88 4.66
N THR A 64 -6.66 3.17 5.46
CA THR A 64 -6.89 3.51 6.87
C THR A 64 -6.53 2.29 7.69
N PHE A 65 -5.70 2.43 8.73
CA PHE A 65 -5.34 1.29 9.57
C PHE A 65 -4.91 1.72 10.97
N ARG A 66 -4.84 0.74 11.87
CA ARG A 66 -4.29 0.89 13.22
C ARG A 66 -3.31 -0.26 13.51
N LEU A 67 -2.11 0.05 13.99
CA LEU A 67 -1.12 -1.00 14.32
C LEU A 67 -1.44 -1.68 15.67
N ARG A 68 -1.23 -3.01 15.78
CA ARG A 68 -1.32 -3.71 17.07
C ARG A 68 -0.05 -3.53 17.88
N LYS A 69 -0.15 -3.74 19.19
CA LYS A 69 1.03 -3.89 20.05
C LYS A 69 1.98 -4.96 19.52
N THR A 70 1.45 -6.05 18.97
CA THR A 70 2.20 -7.19 18.42
C THR A 70 2.84 -6.88 17.07
N THR A 71 2.31 -5.92 16.29
CA THR A 71 2.76 -5.65 14.91
C THR A 71 3.31 -4.26 14.68
N LYS A 72 3.32 -3.40 15.72
CA LYS A 72 3.83 -2.02 15.64
C LYS A 72 5.31 -1.91 15.27
N LYS A 73 6.07 -3.00 15.41
CA LYS A 73 7.50 -3.07 15.05
C LYS A 73 7.74 -3.86 13.77
N ASP A 74 6.71 -4.47 13.20
CA ASP A 74 6.85 -5.29 12.00
C ASP A 74 7.27 -4.42 10.83
N ARG A 75 8.01 -5.02 9.90
CA ARG A 75 8.25 -4.47 8.57
C ARG A 75 7.39 -5.23 7.58
N TRP A 76 6.56 -4.53 6.82
CA TRP A 76 5.55 -5.17 6.00
C TRP A 76 5.20 -4.38 4.75
N PHE A 77 4.86 -5.10 3.70
CA PHE A 77 4.28 -4.56 2.47
C PHE A 77 2.83 -4.19 2.72
N LEU A 78 2.55 -2.90 2.71
CA LEU A 78 1.18 -2.40 2.59
C LEU A 78 0.62 -2.80 1.22
N TRP A 79 1.43 -2.63 0.19
CA TRP A 79 1.15 -3.05 -1.18
C TRP A 79 2.44 -3.41 -1.91
N GLN A 80 2.37 -4.42 -2.78
CA GLN A 80 3.48 -4.85 -3.62
C GLN A 80 2.98 -5.40 -4.96
N LEU A 81 3.70 -5.08 -6.03
CA LEU A 81 3.58 -5.72 -7.33
C LEU A 81 4.88 -6.48 -7.66
N LEU A 82 4.71 -7.73 -8.05
CA LEU A 82 5.77 -8.63 -8.52
C LEU A 82 5.55 -8.92 -10.01
N ASP A 83 6.62 -9.19 -10.75
CA ASP A 83 6.52 -9.80 -12.09
C ASP A 83 6.37 -11.33 -12.01
N GLN A 84 6.36 -11.98 -13.18
CA GLN A 84 6.32 -13.44 -13.30
C GLN A 84 7.50 -14.15 -12.63
N ALA A 85 8.69 -13.54 -12.64
CA ALA A 85 9.88 -14.08 -11.98
C ALA A 85 9.82 -13.93 -10.45
N GLY A 86 8.85 -13.16 -9.93
CA GLY A 86 8.70 -12.87 -8.51
C GLY A 86 9.51 -11.65 -8.05
N GLU A 87 10.07 -10.88 -8.98
CA GLU A 87 10.84 -9.69 -8.68
C GLU A 87 9.93 -8.49 -8.42
N SER A 88 10.26 -7.70 -7.40
CA SER A 88 9.42 -6.57 -7.00
C SER A 88 9.56 -5.40 -7.98
N LYS A 89 8.49 -5.11 -8.71
CA LYS A 89 8.40 -3.95 -9.61
C LYS A 89 7.97 -2.69 -8.88
N VAL A 90 7.05 -2.82 -7.92
CA VAL A 90 6.59 -1.73 -7.06
C VAL A 90 6.41 -2.26 -5.64
N SER A 91 6.78 -1.48 -4.64
CA SER A 91 6.49 -1.79 -3.24
C SER A 91 6.27 -0.54 -2.40
N LEU A 92 5.35 -0.66 -1.45
CA LEU A 92 5.11 0.30 -0.38
C LEU A 92 5.22 -0.43 0.95
N ILE A 93 6.26 -0.11 1.71
CA ILE A 93 6.60 -0.76 2.98
C ILE A 93 6.32 0.20 4.13
N VAL A 94 5.74 -0.33 5.20
CA VAL A 94 5.70 0.30 6.51
C VAL A 94 6.70 -0.44 7.40
N ASP A 95 7.71 0.26 7.90
CA ASP A 95 8.69 -0.28 8.85
C ASP A 95 8.45 0.33 10.22
N GLY A 96 7.78 -0.43 11.09
CA GLY A 96 7.43 0.02 12.43
C GLY A 96 8.62 0.11 13.40
N ALA A 97 9.65 -0.70 13.20
CA ALA A 97 10.86 -0.67 14.02
C ALA A 97 11.64 0.63 13.79
N LYS A 98 11.75 1.04 12.53
CA LYS A 98 12.44 2.28 12.12
C LYS A 98 11.53 3.51 12.06
N LYS A 99 10.21 3.32 12.16
CA LYS A 99 9.18 4.35 11.98
C LYS A 99 9.29 5.08 10.65
N VAL A 100 9.48 4.33 9.57
CA VAL A 100 9.60 4.86 8.21
C VAL A 100 8.58 4.23 7.28
N VAL A 101 8.30 4.94 6.18
CA VAL A 101 7.61 4.39 5.02
C VAL A 101 8.58 4.38 3.85
N GLU A 102 8.63 3.27 3.12
CA GLU A 102 9.51 3.12 1.97
C GLU A 102 8.67 2.91 0.71
N PHE A 103 8.90 3.70 -0.34
CA PHE A 103 8.35 3.47 -1.66
C PHE A 103 9.48 3.07 -2.61
N SER A 104 9.29 1.97 -3.33
CA SER A 104 10.22 1.56 -4.40
C SER A 104 9.47 1.28 -5.69
N ALA A 105 10.10 1.61 -6.81
CA ALA A 105 9.62 1.28 -8.14
C ALA A 105 10.80 1.03 -9.10
N MET A 106 10.55 0.34 -10.21
CA MET A 106 11.50 0.29 -11.32
C MET A 106 11.44 1.60 -12.12
N GLY A 107 12.61 2.18 -12.37
CA GLY A 107 12.78 3.33 -13.26
C GLY A 107 12.83 2.89 -14.72
N PHE A 108 12.52 3.81 -15.64
CA PHE A 108 12.54 3.57 -17.09
C PHE A 108 13.90 3.05 -17.59
N LEU A 109 15.00 3.50 -16.99
CA LEU A 109 16.37 3.03 -17.28
C LEU A 109 16.71 1.71 -16.57
N LYS A 110 15.71 0.96 -16.11
CA LYS A 110 15.82 -0.30 -15.38
C LYS A 110 16.64 -0.20 -14.08
N ASN A 111 16.78 1.01 -13.52
CA ASN A 111 17.35 1.25 -12.21
C ASN A 111 16.27 1.21 -11.12
N LYS A 112 16.64 0.83 -9.90
CA LYS A 112 15.72 0.86 -8.76
C LYS A 112 15.56 2.29 -8.24
N LEU A 113 14.34 2.81 -8.27
CA LEU A 113 13.97 4.05 -7.60
C LEU A 113 13.52 3.70 -6.18
N HIS A 114 14.11 4.31 -5.15
CA HIS A 114 13.83 4.00 -3.75
C HIS A 114 13.80 5.27 -2.90
N TYR A 115 12.73 5.43 -2.13
CA TYR A 115 12.46 6.62 -1.33
C TYR A 115 12.07 6.22 0.08
N VAL A 116 12.74 6.80 1.08
CA VAL A 116 12.47 6.58 2.49
C VAL A 116 11.92 7.86 3.10
N PHE A 117 10.68 7.81 3.54
CA PHE A 117 10.00 8.87 4.28
C PHE A 117 10.23 8.66 5.77
N LYS A 118 10.82 9.65 6.43
CA LYS A 118 11.28 9.56 7.83
C LYS A 118 11.08 10.85 8.63
N SER A 119 10.19 11.73 8.15
CA SER A 119 9.78 12.91 8.91
C SER A 119 9.25 12.51 10.30
N ARG A 120 9.50 13.35 11.30
CA ARG A 120 8.93 13.15 12.65
C ARG A 120 7.41 13.15 12.64
N ASP A 121 6.81 13.91 11.72
CA ASP A 121 5.35 13.97 11.57
C ASP A 121 4.76 12.64 11.07
N LEU A 122 5.59 11.75 10.51
CA LEU A 122 5.20 10.38 10.14
C LEU A 122 5.00 9.49 11.37
N HIS A 123 5.63 9.81 12.51
CA HIS A 123 5.66 8.93 13.69
C HIS A 123 4.27 8.67 14.28
N VAL A 124 3.30 9.56 14.04
CA VAL A 124 1.91 9.38 14.48
C VAL A 124 1.30 8.09 13.93
N LEU A 125 1.70 7.66 12.73
CA LEU A 125 1.26 6.39 12.11
C LEU A 125 1.54 5.16 12.99
N PHE A 126 2.48 5.27 13.94
CA PHE A 126 2.95 4.17 14.78
C PHE A 126 2.48 4.26 16.25
N ASP A 127 1.53 5.14 16.57
CA ASP A 127 1.05 5.39 17.93
C ASP A 127 -0.03 4.39 18.43
N ARG A 128 -0.53 3.53 17.51
CA ARG A 128 -1.61 2.55 17.69
C ARG A 128 -3.02 3.16 17.73
N GLN A 129 -3.19 4.37 17.25
CA GLN A 129 -4.47 4.96 16.89
C GLN A 129 -4.78 4.68 15.41
N TRP A 130 -5.99 5.08 15.03
CA TRP A 130 -6.46 4.99 13.67
C TRP A 130 -5.92 6.16 12.86
N HIS A 131 -5.27 5.85 11.74
CA HIS A 131 -4.78 6.86 10.81
C HIS A 131 -5.16 6.53 9.39
N LYS A 132 -5.51 7.57 8.63
CA LYS A 132 -5.61 7.50 7.17
C LYS A 132 -4.24 7.82 6.58
N PHE A 133 -3.59 6.84 5.99
CA PHE A 133 -2.34 7.03 5.27
C PHE A 133 -2.59 7.06 3.76
N ALA A 134 -1.95 7.97 3.04
CA ALA A 134 -1.99 7.96 1.58
C ALA A 134 -0.61 8.20 0.97
N VAL A 135 -0.37 7.60 -0.19
CA VAL A 135 0.74 7.94 -1.07
C VAL A 135 0.19 8.37 -2.41
N SER A 136 0.69 9.49 -2.94
CA SER A 136 0.37 10.02 -4.25
C SER A 136 1.60 9.93 -5.15
N ILE A 137 1.45 9.20 -6.25
CA ILE A 137 2.47 8.90 -7.23
C ILE A 137 2.13 9.72 -8.48
N ARG A 138 2.96 10.71 -8.78
CA ARG A 138 2.87 11.56 -9.98
C ARG A 138 4.08 11.33 -10.88
N SER A 139 4.06 11.88 -12.09
CA SER A 139 5.12 11.70 -13.08
C SER A 139 6.51 12.09 -12.56
N SER A 140 6.60 13.13 -11.74
CA SER A 140 7.86 13.68 -11.22
C SER A 140 7.97 13.74 -9.70
N SER A 141 6.94 13.27 -8.96
CA SER A 141 6.97 13.29 -7.49
C SER A 141 6.24 12.12 -6.83
N VAL A 142 6.68 11.76 -5.62
CA VAL A 142 5.97 10.89 -4.68
C VAL A 142 5.71 11.68 -3.39
N ALA A 143 4.45 11.76 -2.98
CA ALA A 143 4.04 12.48 -1.77
C ALA A 143 3.31 11.57 -0.80
N VAL A 144 3.58 11.71 0.50
CA VAL A 144 2.91 10.96 1.56
C VAL A 144 2.05 11.85 2.43
N TYR A 145 0.89 11.34 2.83
CA TYR A 145 -0.10 12.05 3.62
C TYR A 145 -0.53 11.21 4.82
N ILE A 146 -0.79 11.87 5.95
CA ILE A 146 -1.44 11.25 7.11
C ILE A 146 -2.61 12.14 7.53
N ASP A 147 -3.78 11.53 7.73
CA ASP A 147 -5.01 12.20 8.14
C ASP A 147 -5.32 13.44 7.27
N CYS A 148 -5.15 13.26 5.96
CA CYS A 148 -5.33 14.26 4.91
C CYS A 148 -4.32 15.43 4.94
N LYS A 149 -3.26 15.36 5.77
CA LYS A 149 -2.18 16.35 5.81
C LYS A 149 -0.97 15.86 5.03
N LEU A 150 -0.40 16.71 4.20
CA LEU A 150 0.85 16.43 3.50
C LEU A 150 1.99 16.35 4.53
N ILE A 151 2.72 15.24 4.53
CA ILE A 151 3.85 15.02 5.44
C ILE A 151 5.17 15.32 4.74
N GLU A 152 5.35 14.79 3.53
CA GLU A 152 6.61 14.91 2.80
C GLU A 152 6.41 14.65 1.31
N THR A 153 7.15 15.35 0.45
CA THR A 153 7.21 15.12 -1.00
C THR A 153 8.64 14.87 -1.43
N ARG A 154 8.84 13.90 -2.32
CA ARG A 154 10.13 13.56 -2.94
C ARG A 154 10.02 13.65 -4.45
N LEU A 155 11.03 14.23 -5.10
CA LEU A 155 11.15 14.15 -6.56
C LEU A 155 11.46 12.72 -6.97
N THR A 156 10.88 12.28 -8.09
CA THR A 156 11.10 10.94 -8.64
C THR A 156 11.44 10.98 -10.11
N GLY A 157 12.19 9.98 -10.55
CA GLY A 157 12.48 9.78 -11.97
C GLY A 157 11.28 9.15 -12.70
N VAL A 158 11.40 9.07 -14.03
CA VAL A 158 10.42 8.37 -14.85
C VAL A 158 10.39 6.90 -14.45
N ARG A 159 9.21 6.41 -14.06
CA ARG A 159 8.98 5.00 -13.71
C ARG A 159 8.73 4.18 -14.96
N ASP A 160 9.20 2.95 -14.93
CA ASP A 160 8.88 1.93 -15.93
C ASP A 160 7.39 1.58 -15.88
N ALA A 161 6.88 1.05 -17.00
CA ALA A 161 5.57 0.41 -16.97
C ALA A 161 5.65 -0.87 -16.13
N VAL A 162 4.52 -1.25 -15.51
CA VAL A 162 4.42 -2.49 -14.75
C VAL A 162 3.59 -3.49 -15.55
N ASP A 163 4.19 -4.62 -15.90
CA ASP A 163 3.50 -5.72 -16.55
C ASP A 163 2.45 -6.33 -15.61
N LEU A 164 1.30 -6.72 -16.18
CA LEU A 164 0.15 -7.22 -15.42
C LEU A 164 0.16 -8.75 -15.23
N ASP A 165 1.15 -9.42 -15.79
CA ASP A 165 1.30 -10.87 -15.86
C ASP A 165 1.86 -11.49 -14.56
N GLY A 166 2.23 -10.65 -13.60
CA GLY A 166 2.71 -11.04 -12.29
C GLY A 166 1.64 -11.06 -11.20
N ARG A 167 2.04 -10.69 -9.97
CA ARG A 167 1.20 -10.82 -8.76
C ARG A 167 1.16 -9.53 -7.96
N ALA A 168 -0.02 -9.21 -7.46
CA ALA A 168 -0.25 -8.15 -6.49
C ALA A 168 -0.43 -8.75 -5.09
N LEU A 169 0.19 -8.12 -4.08
CA LEU A 169 0.11 -8.49 -2.67
C LEU A 169 -0.30 -7.28 -1.83
N ILE A 170 -1.02 -7.53 -0.75
CA ILE A 170 -1.32 -6.52 0.27
C ILE A 170 -1.10 -7.07 1.67
N THR A 171 -0.71 -6.19 2.59
CA THR A 171 -0.61 -6.46 4.04
C THR A 171 0.28 -7.65 4.41
N THR A 172 1.36 -7.87 3.67
CA THR A 172 2.25 -9.03 3.81
C THR A 172 3.51 -8.66 4.59
N ARG A 173 3.86 -9.41 5.63
CA ARG A 173 5.12 -9.27 6.37
C ARG A 173 6.31 -9.56 5.46
N VAL A 174 7.37 -8.75 5.59
CA VAL A 174 8.61 -8.95 4.84
C VAL A 174 9.36 -10.20 5.30
N GLU A 175 9.29 -10.53 6.58
CA GLU A 175 10.08 -11.61 7.20
C GLU A 175 9.61 -13.02 6.78
N ASP A 176 8.31 -13.28 6.88
CA ASP A 176 7.75 -14.64 6.77
C ASP A 176 6.69 -14.77 5.66
N GLY A 177 6.40 -13.68 4.93
CA GLY A 177 5.37 -13.66 3.89
C GLY A 177 3.94 -13.85 4.41
N ARG A 178 3.71 -13.81 5.73
CA ARG A 178 2.38 -13.95 6.33
C ARG A 178 1.67 -12.60 6.39
N PRO A 179 0.32 -12.57 6.41
CA PRO A 179 -0.41 -11.34 6.66
C PRO A 179 -0.03 -10.73 8.02
N VAL A 180 0.08 -9.40 8.06
CA VAL A 180 0.32 -8.66 9.30
C VAL A 180 -0.96 -8.57 10.12
N ASP A 181 -0.87 -8.90 11.41
CA ASP A 181 -1.99 -8.71 12.33
C ASP A 181 -2.13 -7.23 12.75
N VAL A 182 -2.84 -6.45 11.94
CA VAL A 182 -3.19 -5.07 12.27
C VAL A 182 -4.51 -4.98 13.06
N SER A 183 -4.63 -3.99 13.95
CA SER A 183 -5.80 -3.80 14.79
C SER A 183 -6.70 -2.79 14.14
N PHE A 184 -7.99 -2.87 14.40
CA PHE A 184 -8.93 -1.93 13.85
C PHE A 184 -10.03 -1.85 14.88
#